data_AF-A0A7S3PYL5-F1
#
_entry.id   AF-A0A7S3PYL5-F1
#
_cell.length_a   1.000
_cell.length_b   1.000
_cell.length_c   1.000
_cell.angle_alpha   90.00
_cell.angle_beta   90.00
_cell.angle_gamma   90.00
#
_symmetry.space_group_name_H-M   'P 1'
#
loop_
_entity.id
_entity.type
_entity.pdbx_description
1 polymer ?
#
loop_
_entity_poly.entity_id
_entity_poly.type
_entity_poly.pdbx_seq_one_letter_code
_entity_poly.pdbx_strand_id
1 'polypeptide(L)'
;ETLAVISCKDSNLASSAAFFANFHLSPSIIYSIQVQRYELGPDWTPRKLEVNIEVPGEIDLNHLKSKGPQDGEDIVPDDKTDSDTSNGSPDEPNQINIDEAAVAQLMDMGFGMNGCIRALNAVGGSNVELAMNWIFEHNGDSDFNDPLSSPSSDPSIEEGVVSSLVQNLGCFTGDQVRAALQECDGAADRAADWLFSHMDDIDGAIAQLQKKSIDTQKHHSPPVLEDGDGRYRLTGLVSHIGKNTGSGHYVAHLRKDEQWVIFNDEKVAISENPPTPHAYLYLYQRIDSIGSQNSSY
;
A
#
# COMPACT_ATOMS: atom_id res chain seq x y z
N GLU A 1 3.99 -0.90 25.21
CA GLU A 1 3.63 0.32 24.47
C GLU A 1 4.71 0.57 23.44
N THR A 2 4.52 0.06 22.23
CA THR A 2 5.36 0.47 21.09
C THR A 2 4.73 1.75 20.57
N LEU A 3 5.15 2.89 21.12
CA LEU A 3 4.81 4.18 20.55
C LEU A 3 5.45 4.22 19.16
N ALA A 4 4.65 4.09 18.11
CA ALA A 4 5.11 4.36 16.76
C ALA A 4 5.49 5.85 16.71
N VAL A 5 6.79 6.11 16.60
CA VAL A 5 7.30 7.46 16.41
C VAL A 5 7.04 7.85 14.97
N ILE A 6 6.22 8.89 14.77
CA ILE A 6 5.89 9.40 13.44
C ILE A 6 6.45 10.81 13.33
N SER A 7 7.10 11.09 12.20
CA SER A 7 7.55 12.44 11.89
C SER A 7 6.34 13.28 11.50
N CYS A 8 5.98 14.27 12.32
CA CYS A 8 4.91 15.21 12.04
C CYS A 8 5.50 16.53 11.55
N LYS A 9 5.23 16.84 10.28
CA LYS A 9 5.83 17.96 9.55
C LYS A 9 5.46 19.33 10.11
N ASP A 10 4.26 19.47 10.67
CA ASP A 10 3.85 20.73 11.31
C ASP A 10 4.66 21.07 12.57
N SER A 11 5.38 20.09 13.13
CA SER A 11 6.12 20.27 14.38
C SER A 11 7.62 20.00 14.29
N ASN A 12 8.18 19.56 13.15
CA ASN A 12 9.60 19.13 12.98
C ASN A 12 10.11 18.25 14.15
N LEU A 13 9.20 17.57 14.83
CA LEU A 13 9.42 16.81 16.05
C LEU A 13 8.70 15.47 15.89
N ALA A 14 9.31 14.43 16.45
CA ALA A 14 8.67 13.14 16.66
C ALA A 14 7.36 13.36 17.44
N SER A 15 6.21 13.05 16.83
CA SER A 15 4.90 13.20 17.46
C SER A 15 4.10 11.90 17.44
N SER A 16 3.05 11.85 18.26
CA SER A 16 2.12 10.74 18.31
C SER A 16 0.97 11.02 17.35
N ALA A 17 0.76 10.15 16.36
CA ALA A 17 -0.40 10.24 15.46
C ALA A 17 -1.55 9.36 15.94
N ALA A 18 -2.77 9.78 15.65
CA ALA A 18 -3.96 8.95 15.79
C ALA A 18 -4.42 8.49 14.40
N PHE A 19 -4.61 7.18 14.22
CA PHE A 19 -5.09 6.61 12.97
C PHE A 19 -6.54 6.16 13.12
N PHE A 20 -7.38 6.56 12.17
CA PHE A 20 -8.77 6.10 12.07
C PHE A 20 -8.97 5.45 10.70
N ALA A 21 -9.53 4.24 10.69
CA ALA A 21 -9.92 3.55 9.47
C ALA A 21 -11.44 3.56 9.35
N ASN A 22 -11.94 4.15 8.27
CA ASN A 22 -13.37 4.31 7.98
C ASN A 22 -13.68 3.83 6.55
N PHE A 23 -14.93 3.45 6.29
CA PHE A 23 -15.36 3.06 4.94
C PHE A 23 -15.65 4.29 4.10
N HIS A 24 -15.04 4.42 2.93
CA HIS A 24 -15.42 5.45 1.98
C HIS A 24 -16.72 5.07 1.23
N LEU A 25 -16.88 3.78 0.91
CA LEU A 25 -17.95 3.25 0.07
C LEU A 25 -18.56 1.99 0.70
N SER A 26 -19.83 1.74 0.41
CA SER A 26 -20.56 0.54 0.84
C SER A 26 -20.75 -0.42 -0.34
N PRO A 27 -19.84 -1.37 -0.60
CA PRO A 27 -19.93 -2.26 -1.75
C PRO A 27 -21.20 -3.13 -1.67
N SER A 28 -21.81 -3.39 -2.83
CA SER A 28 -22.94 -4.33 -2.98
C SER A 28 -22.48 -5.79 -2.92
N ILE A 29 -21.24 -6.05 -3.36
CA ILE A 29 -20.57 -7.33 -3.30
C ILE A 29 -20.40 -7.75 -1.84
N ILE A 30 -20.35 -9.05 -1.60
CA ILE A 30 -20.18 -9.70 -0.30
C ILE A 30 -19.08 -8.99 0.50
N TYR A 31 -19.49 -8.33 1.58
CA TYR A 31 -18.61 -7.78 2.59
C TYR A 31 -18.08 -8.92 3.45
N SER A 32 -16.78 -9.20 3.34
CA SER A 32 -16.13 -10.29 4.06
C SER A 32 -15.44 -9.78 5.33
N ILE A 33 -15.82 -10.31 6.48
CA ILE A 33 -15.18 -10.02 7.78
C ILE A 33 -14.34 -11.22 8.17
N GLN A 34 -13.02 -11.03 8.22
CA GLN A 34 -12.09 -12.00 8.79
C GLN A 34 -11.91 -11.72 10.27
N VAL A 35 -12.19 -12.71 11.12
CA VAL A 35 -11.89 -12.60 12.54
C VAL A 35 -10.44 -13.01 12.77
N GLN A 36 -9.68 -12.10 13.38
CA GLN A 36 -8.30 -12.36 13.83
C GLN A 36 -8.28 -13.29 15.04
N ARG A 37 -8.51 -14.59 14.79
CA ARG A 37 -8.54 -15.66 15.81
C ARG A 37 -7.17 -16.29 16.06
N TYR A 38 -6.09 -15.61 15.70
CA TYR A 38 -4.73 -16.13 15.84
C TYR A 38 -3.86 -15.08 16.51
N GLU A 39 -3.06 -15.51 17.48
CA GLU A 39 -2.08 -14.67 18.15
C GLU A 39 -0.73 -15.39 18.23
N LEU A 40 0.34 -14.62 18.41
CA LEU A 40 1.66 -15.16 18.69
C LEU A 40 1.82 -15.34 20.20
N GLY A 41 2.15 -16.57 20.63
CA GLY A 41 2.51 -16.86 22.01
C GLY A 41 3.84 -16.21 22.43
N PRO A 42 4.19 -16.29 23.71
CA PRO A 42 5.45 -15.75 24.23
C PRO A 42 6.70 -16.43 23.63
N ASP A 43 6.54 -17.62 23.09
CA ASP A 43 7.54 -18.42 22.39
C ASP A 43 7.52 -18.22 20.86
N TRP A 44 6.77 -17.23 20.36
CA TRP A 44 6.50 -17.01 18.93
C TRP A 44 5.76 -18.16 18.22
N THR A 45 5.18 -19.08 18.99
CA THR A 45 4.33 -20.13 18.42
C THR A 45 2.94 -19.57 18.12
N PRO A 46 2.43 -19.68 16.89
CA PRO A 46 1.10 -19.20 16.55
C PRO A 46 0.03 -20.06 17.24
N ARG A 47 -0.87 -19.41 17.97
CA ARG A 47 -1.93 -20.03 18.76
C ARG A 47 -3.29 -19.60 18.25
N LYS A 48 -4.21 -20.55 18.10
CA LYS A 48 -5.61 -20.28 17.77
C LYS A 48 -6.39 -19.89 19.03
N LEU A 49 -7.16 -18.81 18.93
CA LEU A 49 -8.06 -18.32 19.95
C LEU A 49 -9.44 -18.97 19.79
N GLU A 50 -9.78 -19.88 20.71
CA GLU A 50 -11.09 -20.53 20.80
C GLU A 50 -12.08 -19.67 21.60
N VAL A 51 -12.40 -18.48 21.07
CA VAL A 51 -13.32 -17.52 21.70
C VAL A 51 -14.67 -17.52 20.98
N ASN A 52 -15.77 -17.51 21.72
CA ASN A 52 -17.09 -17.30 21.13
C ASN A 52 -17.30 -15.83 20.83
N ILE A 53 -17.60 -15.52 19.57
CA ILE A 53 -17.91 -14.15 19.16
C ILE A 53 -19.36 -14.14 18.72
N GLU A 54 -20.20 -13.42 19.45
CA GLU A 54 -21.58 -13.22 19.02
C GLU A 54 -21.60 -12.27 17.84
N VAL A 55 -21.86 -12.84 16.66
CA VAL A 55 -21.92 -12.08 15.41
C VAL A 55 -23.39 -11.89 15.02
N PRO A 56 -23.85 -10.63 14.89
CA PRO A 56 -25.25 -10.35 14.59
C PRO A 56 -25.62 -10.75 13.15
N GLY A 57 -26.84 -11.21 12.95
CA GLY A 57 -27.34 -11.60 11.63
C GLY A 57 -27.51 -10.43 10.65
N GLU A 58 -27.65 -9.21 11.17
CA GLU A 58 -27.69 -7.96 10.40
C GLU A 58 -26.74 -6.94 11.04
N ILE A 59 -26.03 -6.18 10.22
CA ILE A 59 -25.10 -5.13 10.65
C ILE A 59 -25.41 -3.83 9.93
N ASP A 60 -25.28 -2.72 10.65
CA ASP A 60 -25.35 -1.37 10.09
C ASP A 60 -23.98 -0.71 10.20
N LEU A 61 -23.32 -0.51 9.06
CA LEU A 61 -22.00 0.08 8.94
C LEU A 61 -22.05 1.58 8.58
N ASN A 62 -23.24 2.18 8.46
CA ASN A 62 -23.37 3.59 8.08
C ASN A 62 -22.64 4.54 9.05
N HIS A 63 -22.52 4.15 10.32
CA HIS A 63 -21.80 4.92 11.34
C HIS A 63 -20.27 4.92 11.15
N LEU A 64 -19.71 3.97 10.39
CA LEU A 64 -18.29 3.88 10.05
C LEU A 64 -17.99 4.51 8.68
N LYS A 65 -18.98 5.13 8.02
CA LYS A 65 -18.78 5.78 6.73
C LYS A 65 -18.03 7.09 6.92
N SER A 66 -16.90 7.22 6.22
CA SER A 66 -16.09 8.43 6.17
C SER A 66 -16.89 9.56 5.54
N LYS A 67 -16.81 10.74 6.15
CA LYS A 67 -17.39 11.98 5.61
C LYS A 67 -16.36 12.80 4.84
N GLY A 68 -15.14 12.29 4.67
CA GLY A 68 -14.01 13.03 4.14
C GLY A 68 -13.53 14.14 5.08
N PRO A 69 -12.61 15.01 4.61
CA PRO A 69 -12.18 16.20 5.34
C PRO A 69 -13.39 17.09 5.71
N GLN A 70 -13.46 17.53 6.96
CA GLN A 70 -14.54 18.38 7.45
C GLN A 70 -14.19 19.87 7.42
N ASP A 71 -15.20 20.73 7.32
CA ASP A 71 -15.02 22.18 7.41
C ASP A 71 -14.41 22.56 8.78
N GLY A 72 -13.17 23.06 8.77
CA GLY A 72 -12.40 23.43 9.97
C GLY A 72 -11.27 22.47 10.33
N GLU A 73 -11.03 21.42 9.55
CA GLU A 73 -9.82 20.60 9.63
C GLU A 73 -8.71 21.20 8.75
N ASP A 74 -7.55 21.47 9.36
CA ASP A 74 -6.35 21.87 8.63
C ASP A 74 -5.64 20.61 8.09
N ILE A 75 -5.57 20.48 6.77
CA ILE A 75 -4.94 19.33 6.11
C ILE A 75 -3.42 19.49 6.19
N VAL A 76 -2.76 18.45 6.70
CA VAL A 76 -1.28 18.38 6.70
C VAL A 76 -0.80 18.42 5.25
N PRO A 77 0.09 19.35 4.86
CA PRO A 77 0.60 19.42 3.49
C PRO A 77 1.30 18.12 3.07
N ASP A 78 1.06 17.69 1.84
CA ASP A 78 1.86 16.64 1.19
C ASP A 78 3.32 17.11 1.08
N ASP A 79 4.26 16.16 0.96
CA ASP A 79 5.66 16.49 0.64
C ASP A 79 5.70 17.27 -0.67
N LYS A 80 5.74 18.59 -0.56
CA LYS A 80 6.57 19.34 -1.49
C LYS A 80 7.97 18.86 -1.19
N THR A 81 8.50 18.00 -2.05
CA THR A 81 9.95 17.84 -2.16
C THR A 81 10.52 19.24 -2.10
N ASP A 82 11.30 19.55 -1.07
CA ASP A 82 11.86 20.86 -0.83
C ASP A 82 12.73 21.28 -2.03
N SER A 83 12.08 21.95 -2.97
CA SER A 83 12.68 22.70 -4.05
C SER A 83 11.90 24.00 -4.16
N ASP A 84 11.91 24.81 -3.09
CA ASP A 84 11.77 26.27 -3.23
C ASP A 84 12.02 27.00 -1.91
N THR A 85 13.30 27.30 -1.63
CA THR A 85 13.68 28.60 -1.06
C THR A 85 15.13 28.93 -1.40
N SER A 86 15.40 29.26 -2.66
CA SER A 86 16.18 30.45 -3.01
C SER A 86 16.16 30.65 -4.53
N ASN A 87 15.75 31.85 -4.93
CA ASN A 87 15.82 32.35 -6.30
C ASN A 87 17.20 32.09 -6.92
N GLY A 88 17.23 31.23 -7.95
CA GLY A 88 18.36 31.05 -8.85
C GLY A 88 18.05 29.95 -9.85
N SER A 89 17.78 30.33 -11.09
CA SER A 89 17.44 29.45 -12.22
C SER A 89 18.26 28.14 -12.30
N PRO A 90 17.65 26.97 -12.56
CA PRO A 90 18.40 25.75 -12.83
C PRO A 90 18.76 25.67 -14.32
N ASP A 91 19.98 26.12 -14.65
CA ASP A 91 20.66 25.70 -15.88
C ASP A 91 21.31 24.34 -15.63
N GLU A 92 20.82 23.32 -16.36
CA GLU A 92 21.44 22.02 -16.70
C GLU A 92 22.03 21.13 -15.58
N PRO A 93 22.06 19.79 -15.78
CA PRO A 93 22.78 18.88 -14.90
C PRO A 93 24.28 19.06 -15.13
N ASN A 94 24.86 20.10 -14.54
CA ASN A 94 26.30 20.19 -14.37
C ASN A 94 26.68 19.10 -13.38
N GLN A 95 27.32 18.03 -13.87
CA GLN A 95 28.10 17.14 -13.04
C GLN A 95 29.12 18.01 -12.30
N ILE A 96 28.79 18.37 -11.06
CA ILE A 96 29.73 19.08 -10.19
C ILE A 96 30.88 18.10 -10.00
N ASN A 97 32.06 18.50 -10.47
CA ASN A 97 33.25 17.68 -10.40
C ASN A 97 33.66 17.61 -8.91
N ILE A 98 33.23 16.55 -8.23
CA ILE A 98 33.49 16.36 -6.81
C ILE A 98 34.99 16.13 -6.65
N ASP A 99 35.64 16.97 -5.87
CA ASP A 99 37.07 16.80 -5.60
C ASP A 99 37.28 15.56 -4.73
N GLU A 100 37.85 14.52 -5.34
CA GLU A 100 38.16 13.24 -4.69
C GLU A 100 39.11 13.44 -3.49
N ALA A 101 39.94 14.50 -3.51
CA ALA A 101 40.78 14.86 -2.38
C ALA A 101 39.98 15.43 -1.19
N ALA A 102 38.89 16.16 -1.45
CA ALA A 102 37.99 16.68 -0.42
C ALA A 102 37.17 15.54 0.21
N VAL A 103 36.71 14.58 -0.60
CA VAL A 103 36.05 13.36 -0.12
C VAL A 103 36.99 12.56 0.78
N ALA A 104 38.25 12.36 0.35
CA ALA A 104 39.25 11.64 1.13
C ALA A 104 39.53 12.30 2.49
N GLN A 105 39.58 13.63 2.56
CA GLN A 105 39.76 14.35 3.83
C GLN A 105 38.57 14.15 4.77
N LEU A 106 37.34 14.24 4.27
CA LEU A 106 36.14 14.02 5.09
C LEU A 106 36.03 12.54 5.55
N MET A 107 36.45 11.60 4.70
CA MET A 107 36.53 10.18 5.08
C MET A 107 37.60 9.92 6.15
N ASP A 108 38.75 10.59 6.10
CA ASP A 108 39.81 10.48 7.11
C ASP A 108 39.37 11.02 8.48
N MET A 109 38.38 11.92 8.49
CA MET A 109 37.71 12.41 9.71
C MET A 109 36.69 11.42 10.29
N GLY A 110 36.39 10.33 9.57
CA GLY A 110 35.50 9.25 10.02
C GLY A 110 34.06 9.35 9.49
N PHE A 111 33.77 10.23 8.53
CA PHE A 111 32.45 10.31 7.90
C PHE A 111 32.28 9.26 6.80
N GLY A 112 31.06 8.76 6.62
CA GLY A 112 30.75 7.78 5.57
C GLY A 112 30.89 8.38 4.18
N MET A 113 31.40 7.58 3.23
CA MET A 113 31.68 8.02 1.86
C MET A 113 30.47 8.67 1.18
N ASN A 114 29.28 8.08 1.32
CA ASN A 114 28.06 8.59 0.70
C ASN A 114 27.63 9.94 1.28
N GLY A 115 27.76 10.12 2.61
CA GLY A 115 27.49 11.39 3.27
C GLY A 115 28.47 12.50 2.91
N CYS A 116 29.74 12.17 2.71
CA CYS A 116 30.74 13.12 2.21
C CYS A 116 30.40 13.61 0.80
N ILE A 117 30.00 12.69 -0.08
CA ILE A 117 29.62 13.01 -1.46
C ILE A 117 28.33 13.85 -1.49
N ARG A 118 27.34 13.54 -0.64
CA ARG A 118 26.11 14.36 -0.46
C ARG A 118 26.42 15.77 0.02
N ALA A 119 27.25 15.91 1.04
CA ALA A 119 27.65 17.20 1.59
C ALA A 119 28.42 18.05 0.57
N LEU A 120 29.35 17.44 -0.17
CA LEU A 120 30.08 18.14 -1.22
C LEU A 120 29.16 18.52 -2.38
N ASN A 121 28.18 17.69 -2.75
CA ASN A 121 27.16 18.05 -3.75
C ASN A 121 26.30 19.24 -3.30
N ALA A 122 25.91 19.31 -2.02
CA ALA A 122 25.11 20.41 -1.49
C ALA A 122 25.88 21.75 -1.46
N VAL A 123 27.20 21.69 -1.32
CA VAL A 123 28.07 22.85 -1.06
C VAL A 123 28.81 23.37 -2.32
N GLY A 124 28.74 22.64 -3.43
CA GLY A 124 29.41 23.03 -4.69
C GLY A 124 30.77 22.37 -4.94
N GLY A 125 31.00 21.17 -4.38
CA GLY A 125 31.94 20.16 -4.87
C GLY A 125 33.40 20.25 -4.42
N SER A 126 33.85 21.37 -3.83
CA SER A 126 35.27 21.59 -3.52
C SER A 126 35.57 22.17 -2.14
N ASN A 127 34.56 22.63 -1.38
CA ASN A 127 34.79 23.30 -0.11
C ASN A 127 34.55 22.36 1.09
N VAL A 128 35.64 21.86 1.67
CA VAL A 128 35.63 20.91 2.81
C VAL A 128 35.01 21.52 4.08
N GLU A 129 35.24 22.80 4.36
CA GLU A 129 34.78 23.45 5.59
C GLU A 129 33.25 23.66 5.59
N LEU A 130 32.71 24.06 4.44
CA LEU A 130 31.26 24.18 4.26
C LEU A 130 30.59 22.79 4.22
N ALA A 131 31.23 21.79 3.60
CA ALA A 131 30.73 20.42 3.62
C ALA A 131 30.72 19.84 5.04
N MET A 132 31.71 20.15 5.87
CA MET A 132 31.75 19.73 7.28
C MET A 132 30.60 20.33 8.09
N ASN A 133 30.28 21.62 7.90
CA ASN A 133 29.13 22.25 8.56
C ASN A 133 27.82 21.59 8.12
N TRP A 134 27.66 21.30 6.82
CA TRP A 134 26.49 20.60 6.29
C TRP A 134 26.35 19.19 6.89
N ILE A 135 27.48 18.46 7.01
CA ILE A 135 27.52 17.15 7.66
C ILE A 135 27.08 17.25 9.13
N PHE A 136 27.55 18.22 9.90
CA PHE A 136 27.12 18.32 11.31
C PHE A 136 25.63 18.60 11.46
N GLU A 137 25.03 19.31 10.52
CA GLU A 137 23.59 19.60 10.51
C GLU A 137 22.76 18.37 10.09
N HIS A 138 23.29 17.51 9.20
CA HIS A 138 22.52 16.43 8.55
C HIS A 138 23.03 15.00 8.84
N ASN A 139 24.09 14.81 9.63
CA ASN A 139 24.63 13.48 9.98
C ASN A 139 23.69 12.65 10.88
N GLY A 140 22.69 13.30 11.49
CA GLY A 140 21.62 12.62 12.21
C GLY A 140 20.53 12.03 11.32
N ASP A 141 20.52 12.37 10.03
CA ASP A 141 19.45 11.98 9.11
C ASP A 141 19.62 10.52 8.67
N SER A 142 18.49 9.81 8.57
CA SER A 142 18.49 8.38 8.23
C SER A 142 19.05 8.08 6.84
N ASP A 143 18.97 9.03 5.92
CA ASP A 143 19.38 8.90 4.53
C ASP A 143 20.81 9.43 4.25
N PHE A 144 21.49 9.96 5.28
CA PHE A 144 22.81 10.59 5.13
C PHE A 144 23.84 9.64 4.49
N ASN A 145 23.76 8.34 4.79
CA ASN A 145 24.66 7.32 4.23
C ASN A 145 24.04 6.50 3.08
N ASP A 146 22.84 6.85 2.61
CA ASP A 146 22.20 6.09 1.55
C ASP A 146 22.93 6.24 0.21
N PRO A 147 23.05 5.15 -0.56
CA PRO A 147 23.74 5.17 -1.84
C PRO A 147 23.14 6.24 -2.76
N LEU A 148 23.99 7.09 -3.31
CA LEU A 148 23.60 8.07 -4.32
C LEU A 148 23.17 7.34 -5.57
N SER A 149 22.09 7.80 -6.21
CA SER A 149 21.57 7.24 -7.46
C SER A 149 22.65 7.24 -8.53
N SER A 150 23.30 6.10 -8.73
CA SER A 150 24.14 5.85 -9.91
C SER A 150 23.27 5.94 -11.17
N PRO A 151 23.78 6.49 -12.28
CA PRO A 151 23.06 6.43 -13.55
C PRO A 151 22.85 4.95 -13.88
N SER A 152 21.59 4.51 -13.81
CA SER A 152 21.16 3.17 -14.11
C SER A 152 21.63 2.81 -15.53
N SER A 153 22.35 1.71 -15.62
CA SER A 153 22.61 1.02 -16.88
C SER A 153 21.28 0.69 -17.52
N ASP A 154 20.99 1.28 -18.69
CA ASP A 154 19.77 1.05 -19.47
C ASP A 154 19.44 -0.45 -19.54
N PRO A 155 18.37 -0.93 -18.87
CA PRO A 155 17.95 -2.31 -19.01
C PRO A 155 17.36 -2.47 -20.41
N SER A 156 18.03 -3.24 -21.27
CA SER A 156 17.49 -3.59 -22.58
C SER A 156 16.25 -4.47 -22.39
N ILE A 157 15.06 -3.89 -22.62
CA ILE A 157 13.78 -4.60 -22.49
C ILE A 157 13.68 -5.67 -23.58
N GLU A 158 13.47 -6.93 -23.19
CA GLU A 158 13.27 -8.03 -24.12
C GLU A 158 11.83 -8.04 -24.65
N GLU A 159 11.65 -7.76 -25.94
CA GLU A 159 10.33 -7.66 -26.59
C GLU A 159 9.51 -8.98 -26.55
N GLY A 160 10.19 -10.13 -26.39
CA GLY A 160 9.55 -11.42 -26.17
C GLY A 160 8.79 -11.50 -24.84
N VAL A 161 9.36 -10.89 -23.79
CA VAL A 161 8.73 -10.80 -22.47
C VAL A 161 7.50 -9.89 -22.53
N VAL A 162 7.61 -8.74 -23.20
CA VAL A 162 6.49 -7.81 -23.44
C VAL A 162 5.32 -8.54 -24.10
N SER A 163 5.58 -9.24 -25.20
CA SER A 163 4.55 -9.97 -25.95
C SER A 163 3.86 -11.04 -25.10
N SER A 164 4.63 -11.76 -24.28
CA SER A 164 4.11 -12.78 -23.38
C SER A 164 3.22 -12.20 -22.28
N LEU A 165 3.60 -11.05 -21.69
CA LEU A 165 2.83 -10.40 -20.64
C LEU A 165 1.53 -9.82 -21.18
N VAL A 166 1.57 -9.15 -22.33
CA VAL A 166 0.36 -8.64 -23.00
C VAL A 166 -0.62 -9.78 -23.29
N GLN A 167 -0.13 -10.93 -23.77
CA GLN A 167 -0.98 -12.08 -24.06
C GLN A 167 -1.53 -12.77 -22.80
N ASN A 168 -0.71 -12.90 -21.75
CA ASN A 168 -1.10 -13.61 -20.53
C ASN A 168 -2.02 -12.77 -19.63
N LEU A 169 -1.79 -11.46 -19.56
CA LEU A 169 -2.57 -10.53 -18.72
C LEU A 169 -3.82 -10.03 -19.46
N GLY A 170 -3.73 -9.83 -20.78
CA GLY A 170 -4.88 -9.57 -21.66
C GLY A 170 -5.59 -8.22 -21.50
N CYS A 171 -5.33 -7.48 -20.42
CA CYS A 171 -5.95 -6.20 -20.09
C CYS A 171 -5.01 -4.98 -20.26
N PHE A 172 -3.74 -5.20 -20.58
CA PHE A 172 -2.73 -4.15 -20.69
C PHE A 172 -2.17 -4.01 -22.11
N THR A 173 -1.79 -2.78 -22.50
CA THR A 173 -1.18 -2.52 -23.80
C THR A 173 0.33 -2.81 -23.78
N GLY A 174 0.92 -3.05 -24.95
CA GLY A 174 2.37 -3.27 -25.05
C GLY A 174 3.20 -2.10 -24.52
N ASP A 175 2.72 -0.87 -24.67
CA ASP A 175 3.42 0.32 -24.18
C ASP A 175 3.38 0.40 -22.64
N GLN A 176 2.26 -0.01 -22.03
CA GLN A 176 2.12 -0.09 -20.58
C GLN A 176 3.05 -1.17 -19.99
N VAL A 177 3.09 -2.35 -20.62
CA VAL A 177 3.97 -3.44 -20.20
C VAL A 177 5.44 -3.05 -20.35
N ARG A 178 5.82 -2.32 -21.41
CA ARG A 178 7.20 -1.82 -21.57
C ARG A 178 7.58 -0.83 -20.49
N ALA A 179 6.70 0.11 -20.15
CA ALA A 179 6.96 1.07 -19.07
C ALA A 179 7.12 0.36 -17.71
N ALA A 180 6.27 -0.62 -17.41
CA ALA A 180 6.37 -1.41 -16.18
C ALA A 180 7.65 -2.25 -16.12
N LEU A 181 8.06 -2.86 -17.25
CA LEU A 181 9.31 -3.61 -17.34
C LEU A 181 10.54 -2.70 -17.21
N GLN A 182 10.47 -1.46 -17.70
CA GLN A 182 11.53 -0.49 -17.54
C GLN A 182 11.73 -0.13 -16.06
N GLU A 183 10.64 0.08 -15.32
CA GLU A 183 10.68 0.37 -13.88
C GLU A 183 11.10 -0.84 -13.04
N CYS A 184 10.83 -2.06 -13.52
CA CYS A 184 11.13 -3.30 -12.82
C CYS A 184 12.45 -3.97 -13.23
N ASP A 185 13.36 -3.25 -13.90
CA ASP A 185 14.65 -3.77 -14.38
C ASP A 185 14.51 -5.03 -15.27
N GLY A 186 13.43 -5.13 -16.04
CA GLY A 186 13.12 -6.27 -16.89
C GLY A 186 12.53 -7.49 -16.16
N ALA A 187 12.24 -7.41 -14.86
CA ALA A 187 11.61 -8.48 -14.09
C ALA A 187 10.10 -8.58 -14.41
N ALA A 188 9.70 -9.66 -15.07
CA ALA A 188 8.34 -9.89 -15.54
C ALA A 188 7.28 -9.99 -14.42
N ASP A 189 7.63 -10.62 -13.31
CA ASP A 189 6.77 -10.78 -12.13
C ASP A 189 6.50 -9.46 -11.42
N ARG A 190 7.55 -8.67 -11.19
CA ARG A 190 7.44 -7.31 -10.64
C ARG A 190 6.68 -6.37 -11.56
N ALA A 191 6.91 -6.46 -12.87
CA ALA A 191 6.18 -5.65 -13.85
C ALA A 191 4.68 -5.96 -13.85
N ALA A 192 4.30 -7.23 -13.71
CA ALA A 192 2.89 -7.62 -13.57
C ALA A 192 2.27 -7.04 -12.28
N ASP A 193 2.95 -7.14 -11.15
CA ASP A 193 2.49 -6.55 -9.88
C ASP A 193 2.37 -5.02 -9.95
N TRP A 194 3.34 -4.36 -10.60
CA TRP A 194 3.31 -2.91 -10.84
C TRP A 194 2.09 -2.51 -11.69
N LEU A 195 1.79 -3.25 -12.76
CA LEU A 195 0.63 -3.00 -13.62
C LEU A 195 -0.70 -3.12 -12.85
N PHE A 196 -0.83 -4.14 -12.00
CA PHE A 196 -2.06 -4.33 -11.20
C PHE A 196 -2.20 -3.33 -10.06
N SER A 197 -1.11 -2.94 -9.40
CA SER A 197 -1.14 -1.92 -8.35
C SER A 197 -1.47 -0.52 -8.88
N HIS A 198 -1.22 -0.26 -10.16
CA HIS A 198 -1.50 1.03 -10.82
C HIS A 198 -2.65 0.94 -11.84
N MET A 199 -3.42 -0.14 -11.84
CA MET A 199 -4.46 -0.37 -12.87
C MET A 199 -5.55 0.70 -12.88
N ASP A 200 -5.77 1.38 -11.75
CA ASP A 200 -6.73 2.48 -11.62
C ASP A 200 -6.34 3.71 -12.47
N ASP A 201 -5.03 3.96 -12.68
CA ASP A 201 -4.51 5.05 -13.50
C ASP A 201 -3.13 4.74 -14.09
N ILE A 202 -3.07 3.76 -14.98
CA ILE A 202 -1.82 3.32 -15.61
C ILE A 202 -1.22 4.44 -16.44
N ASP A 203 -2.06 5.16 -17.18
CA ASP A 203 -1.58 6.22 -18.08
C ASP A 203 -1.02 7.41 -17.28
N GLY A 204 -1.60 7.73 -16.12
CA GLY A 204 -1.06 8.70 -15.17
C GLY A 204 0.24 8.24 -14.54
N ALA A 205 0.32 6.99 -14.10
CA ALA A 205 1.55 6.40 -13.53
C ALA A 205 2.70 6.39 -14.55
N ILE A 206 2.42 6.01 -15.80
CA ILE A 206 3.41 6.05 -16.89
C ILE A 206 3.81 7.50 -17.20
N ALA A 207 2.86 8.44 -17.18
CA ALA A 207 3.18 9.85 -17.38
C ALA A 207 4.09 10.40 -16.26
N GLN A 208 3.94 9.94 -15.02
CA GLN A 208 4.83 10.29 -13.90
C GLN A 208 6.23 9.69 -14.10
N LEU A 209 6.33 8.43 -14.55
CA LEU A 209 7.62 7.79 -14.88
C LEU A 209 8.34 8.51 -16.04
N GLN A 210 7.59 8.96 -17.05
CA GLN A 210 8.16 9.65 -18.21
C GLN A 210 8.47 11.13 -17.95
N LYS A 211 7.83 11.76 -16.95
CA LYS A 211 8.07 13.15 -16.54
C LYS A 211 8.72 13.21 -15.17
N LYS A 212 10.04 13.22 -15.15
CA LYS A 212 10.83 13.73 -14.03
C LYS A 212 10.68 15.25 -13.80
N SER A 213 9.75 15.93 -14.47
CA SER A 213 9.42 17.35 -14.27
C SER A 213 8.07 17.71 -14.90
N ILE A 214 7.32 18.57 -14.20
CA ILE A 214 6.05 19.22 -14.56
C ILE A 214 4.81 18.57 -13.92
N ASP A 215 4.59 19.07 -12.72
CA ASP A 215 3.36 19.08 -11.94
C ASP A 215 2.12 19.34 -12.82
N THR A 216 1.28 18.32 -12.92
CA THR A 216 -0.11 18.50 -13.33
C THR A 216 -0.91 17.54 -12.47
N GLN A 217 -1.31 18.00 -11.28
CA GLN A 217 -2.34 17.37 -10.47
C GLN A 217 -3.64 17.25 -11.29
N LYS A 218 -3.79 16.17 -12.04
CA LYS A 218 -5.10 15.71 -12.47
C LYS A 218 -5.71 15.00 -11.27
N HIS A 219 -6.81 15.56 -10.76
CA HIS A 219 -7.67 14.89 -9.81
C HIS A 219 -8.00 13.49 -10.33
N HIS A 220 -7.50 12.47 -9.63
CA HIS A 220 -7.88 11.09 -9.84
C HIS A 220 -9.40 10.98 -9.68
N SER A 221 -10.09 10.48 -10.70
CA SER A 221 -11.41 9.91 -10.50
C SER A 221 -11.19 8.57 -9.81
N PRO A 222 -11.61 8.39 -8.55
CA PRO A 222 -11.51 7.09 -7.90
C PRO A 222 -12.24 6.04 -8.75
N PRO A 223 -11.85 4.75 -8.67
CA PRO A 223 -12.57 3.69 -9.35
C PRO A 223 -14.07 3.82 -9.03
N VAL A 224 -14.91 3.69 -10.05
CA VAL A 224 -16.37 3.75 -9.90
C VAL A 224 -16.79 2.48 -9.18
N LEU A 225 -16.69 2.53 -7.86
CA LEU A 225 -17.09 1.46 -6.96
C LEU A 225 -18.56 1.69 -6.58
N GLU A 226 -19.29 0.58 -6.45
CA GLU A 226 -20.68 0.64 -6.06
C GLU A 226 -20.82 1.13 -4.62
N ASP A 227 -21.64 2.16 -4.45
CA ASP A 227 -22.02 2.69 -3.14
C ASP A 227 -23.51 2.43 -2.89
N GLY A 228 -23.90 2.43 -1.62
CA GLY A 228 -25.27 2.19 -1.22
C GLY A 228 -25.46 2.33 0.28
N ASP A 229 -26.60 1.85 0.74
CA ASP A 229 -26.92 1.84 2.16
C ASP A 229 -26.04 0.80 2.88
N GLY A 230 -25.31 1.22 3.92
CA GLY A 230 -24.36 0.37 4.64
C GLY A 230 -25.01 -0.71 5.53
N ARG A 231 -26.22 -1.17 5.20
CA ARG A 231 -26.91 -2.24 5.91
C ARG A 231 -26.69 -3.57 5.21
N TYR A 232 -26.19 -4.54 5.98
CA TYR A 232 -25.86 -5.86 5.48
C TYR A 232 -26.52 -6.97 6.28
N ARG A 233 -26.76 -8.10 5.62
CA ARG A 233 -27.27 -9.34 6.21
C ARG A 233 -26.26 -10.46 6.03
N LEU A 234 -26.06 -11.23 7.09
CA LEU A 234 -25.20 -12.40 7.10
C LEU A 234 -25.76 -13.47 6.15
N THR A 235 -24.99 -13.79 5.12
CA THR A 235 -25.35 -14.74 4.06
C THR A 235 -24.43 -15.97 4.04
N GLY A 236 -23.23 -15.88 4.62
CA GLY A 236 -22.28 -16.98 4.61
C GLY A 236 -21.31 -16.98 5.78
N LEU A 237 -20.77 -18.16 6.07
CA LEU A 237 -19.83 -18.43 7.14
C LEU A 237 -18.79 -19.42 6.63
N VAL A 238 -17.53 -19.19 6.92
CA VAL A 238 -16.46 -20.17 6.73
C VAL A 238 -15.87 -20.49 8.10
N SER A 239 -15.93 -21.75 8.51
CA SER A 239 -15.45 -22.19 9.82
C SER A 239 -14.21 -23.05 9.65
N HIS A 240 -13.17 -22.74 10.43
CA HIS A 240 -11.99 -23.59 10.56
C HIS A 240 -12.15 -24.49 11.79
N ILE A 241 -12.25 -25.80 11.58
CA ILE A 241 -12.38 -26.82 12.62
C ILE A 241 -10.99 -27.40 12.89
N GLY A 242 -10.44 -27.11 14.07
CA GLY A 242 -9.10 -27.56 14.45
C GLY A 242 -8.51 -26.68 15.55
N LYS A 243 -7.63 -27.26 16.37
CA LYS A 243 -6.95 -26.56 17.48
C LYS A 243 -5.65 -25.87 17.05
N ASN A 244 -5.06 -26.36 15.97
CA ASN A 244 -3.74 -25.94 15.52
C ASN A 244 -3.89 -24.96 14.35
N THR A 245 -2.84 -24.17 14.11
CA THR A 245 -2.74 -23.27 12.97
C THR A 245 -2.26 -23.97 11.70
N GLY A 246 -1.45 -25.02 11.84
CA GLY A 246 -0.91 -25.79 10.72
C GLY A 246 -1.80 -26.93 10.19
N SER A 247 -2.96 -27.18 10.81
CA SER A 247 -3.87 -28.24 10.38
C SER A 247 -5.29 -28.01 10.88
N GLY A 248 -6.27 -28.29 10.03
CA GLY A 248 -7.66 -28.39 10.40
C GLY A 248 -8.53 -28.63 9.18
N HIS A 249 -9.83 -28.42 9.35
CA HIS A 249 -10.85 -28.72 8.33
C HIS A 249 -11.74 -27.50 8.10
N TYR A 250 -11.89 -27.09 6.85
CA TYR A 250 -12.74 -25.96 6.51
C TYR A 250 -14.12 -26.44 6.08
N VAL A 251 -15.16 -25.81 6.64
CA VAL A 251 -16.55 -26.01 6.19
C VAL A 251 -17.19 -24.65 5.95
N ALA A 252 -18.04 -24.58 4.93
CA ALA A 252 -18.82 -23.38 4.65
C ALA A 252 -20.28 -23.60 5.04
N HIS A 253 -20.92 -22.57 5.58
CA HIS A 253 -22.37 -22.51 5.70
C HIS A 253 -22.84 -21.32 4.87
N LEU A 254 -23.78 -21.54 3.96
CA LEU A 254 -24.39 -20.49 3.17
C LEU A 254 -25.89 -20.47 3.46
N ARG A 255 -26.45 -19.26 3.53
CA ARG A 255 -27.88 -19.04 3.69
C ARG A 255 -28.49 -18.87 2.30
N LYS A 256 -29.41 -19.76 1.94
CA LYS A 256 -30.16 -19.73 0.68
C LYS A 256 -31.64 -19.90 0.98
N ASP A 257 -32.48 -19.03 0.43
CA ASP A 257 -33.94 -19.10 0.61
C ASP A 257 -34.35 -19.19 2.09
N GLU A 258 -33.70 -18.38 2.95
CA GLU A 258 -33.87 -18.37 4.42
C GLU A 258 -33.43 -19.66 5.14
N GLN A 259 -32.84 -20.63 4.45
CA GLN A 259 -32.32 -21.87 5.01
C GLN A 259 -30.80 -21.90 4.99
N TRP A 260 -30.19 -22.41 6.06
CA TRP A 260 -28.75 -22.61 6.12
C TRP A 260 -28.39 -23.97 5.53
N VAL A 261 -27.37 -23.99 4.68
CA VAL A 261 -26.83 -25.20 4.04
C VAL A 261 -25.35 -25.29 4.39
N ILE A 262 -24.94 -26.43 4.94
CA ILE A 262 -23.53 -26.75 5.17
C ILE A 262 -22.94 -27.42 3.93
N PHE A 263 -21.78 -26.93 3.53
CA PHE A 263 -20.93 -27.48 2.50
C PHE A 263 -19.66 -28.00 3.17
N ASN A 264 -19.52 -29.32 3.19
CA ASN A 264 -18.38 -30.03 3.75
C ASN A 264 -17.86 -30.99 2.68
N ASP A 265 -16.96 -30.49 1.84
CA ASP A 265 -16.47 -31.17 0.64
C ASP A 265 -17.64 -31.69 -0.23
N GLU A 266 -17.70 -33.00 -0.46
CA GLU A 266 -18.76 -33.66 -1.22
C GLU A 266 -20.11 -33.73 -0.48
N LYS A 267 -20.11 -33.44 0.83
CA LYS A 267 -21.31 -33.54 1.68
C LYS A 267 -21.99 -32.19 1.78
N VAL A 268 -23.20 -32.13 1.23
CA VAL A 268 -24.08 -30.97 1.32
C VAL A 268 -25.32 -31.36 2.11
N ALA A 269 -25.65 -30.60 3.15
CA ALA A 269 -26.80 -30.86 4.01
C ALA A 269 -27.43 -29.56 4.49
N ILE A 270 -28.70 -29.62 4.91
CA ILE A 270 -29.37 -28.52 5.58
C ILE A 270 -28.80 -28.44 7.01
N SER A 271 -28.40 -27.24 7.43
CA SER A 271 -27.89 -26.97 8.77
C SER A 271 -28.94 -26.21 9.56
N GLU A 272 -29.55 -26.84 10.56
CA GLU A 272 -30.55 -26.17 11.41
C GLU A 272 -29.91 -25.16 12.37
N ASN A 273 -28.71 -25.49 12.87
CA ASN A 273 -27.98 -24.69 13.87
C ASN A 273 -26.55 -24.42 13.37
N PRO A 274 -26.35 -23.42 12.49
CA PRO A 274 -25.01 -23.07 12.01
C PRO A 274 -24.13 -22.55 13.16
N PRO A 275 -22.83 -22.90 13.21
CA PRO A 275 -21.92 -22.49 14.28
C PRO A 275 -21.44 -21.04 14.09
N THR A 276 -22.37 -20.08 14.09
CA THR A 276 -22.07 -18.65 13.92
C THR A 276 -20.99 -18.13 14.87
N PRO A 277 -20.88 -18.54 16.15
CA PRO A 277 -19.90 -17.92 17.05
C PRO A 277 -18.46 -18.35 16.83
N HIS A 278 -18.23 -19.40 16.03
CA HIS A 278 -16.93 -20.02 15.81
C HIS A 278 -16.38 -19.80 14.40
N ALA A 279 -17.14 -19.13 13.53
CA ALA A 279 -16.69 -18.92 12.16
C ALA A 279 -15.44 -18.03 12.11
N TYR A 280 -14.62 -18.32 11.10
CA TYR A 280 -13.37 -17.64 10.81
C TYR A 280 -13.59 -16.46 9.85
N LEU A 281 -14.40 -16.68 8.80
CA LEU A 281 -14.84 -15.64 7.89
C LEU A 281 -16.36 -15.55 7.93
N TYR A 282 -16.87 -14.32 7.93
CA TYR A 282 -18.29 -14.00 7.82
C TYR A 282 -18.52 -13.26 6.51
N LEU A 283 -19.55 -13.65 5.78
CA LEU A 283 -19.92 -13.09 4.49
C LEU A 283 -21.25 -12.37 4.64
N TYR A 284 -21.22 -11.06 4.43
CA TYR A 284 -22.35 -10.15 4.57
C TYR A 284 -22.76 -9.62 3.20
N GLN A 285 -24.03 -9.67 2.86
CA GLN A 285 -24.55 -9.12 1.61
C GLN A 285 -25.38 -7.87 1.91
N ARG A 286 -25.20 -6.81 1.10
CA ARG A 286 -25.95 -5.56 1.26
C ARG A 286 -27.44 -5.82 1.02
N ILE A 287 -28.31 -5.37 1.92
CA ILE A 287 -29.73 -5.79 1.94
C ILE A 287 -30.48 -5.40 0.67
N ASP A 288 -30.18 -4.24 0.11
CA ASP A 288 -30.74 -3.71 -1.14
C ASP A 288 -30.31 -4.51 -2.39
N SER A 289 -29.20 -5.26 -2.31
CA SER A 289 -28.65 -6.07 -3.40
C SER A 289 -29.13 -7.53 -3.39
N ILE A 290 -29.89 -7.95 -2.38
CA ILE A 290 -30.34 -9.34 -2.24
C ILE A 290 -31.37 -9.65 -3.34
N GLY A 291 -30.98 -10.51 -4.28
CA GLY A 291 -31.84 -10.98 -5.37
C GLY A 291 -31.80 -10.15 -6.65
N SER A 292 -31.10 -9.01 -6.66
CA SER A 292 -30.79 -8.25 -7.87
C SER A 292 -29.33 -8.52 -8.25
N GLN A 293 -29.10 -9.30 -9.32
CA GLN A 293 -27.79 -9.28 -9.96
C GLN A 293 -27.57 -7.86 -10.50
N ASN A 294 -26.44 -7.24 -10.17
CA ASN A 294 -26.12 -5.97 -10.77
C ASN A 294 -25.94 -6.18 -12.27
N SER A 295 -26.74 -5.48 -13.09
CA SER A 295 -26.76 -5.63 -14.54
C SER A 295 -25.47 -5.18 -15.25
N SER A 296 -24.53 -4.60 -14.50
CA SER A 296 -23.25 -4.12 -15.00
C SER A 296 -22.10 -5.13 -14.87
N TYR A 297 -22.30 -6.25 -14.15
CA TYR A 297 -21.35 -7.37 -14.06
C TYR A 297 -21.67 -8.49 -15.05
#